data_AF-A0A534Q8L9-F1
#
_entry.id   AF-A0A534Q8L9-F1
#
_cell.length_a   1.000
_cell.length_b   1.000
_cell.length_c   1.000
_cell.angle_alpha   90.00
_cell.angle_beta   90.00
_cell.angle_gamma   90.00
#
_symmetry.space_group_name_H-M   'P 1'
#
loop_
_entity.id
_entity.type
_entity.pdbx_description
1 polymer ?
#
loop_
_entity_poly.entity_id
_entity_poly.type
_entity_poly.pdbx_seq_one_letter_code
_entity_poly.pdbx_strand_id
1 'polypeptide(L)'
;MFANRAATLLALPPEPFETMVDRPLVRLMRPLMARRLRARPRQPEPLPRPNDGPGAAAVATLDGSPAAGVLRAALDAAWASEVLPRRTKTLALAVVARALGCARSEGESVLALERVARALGCARSEGESVLALERDGFGARDVEEILATLGSTRLDARETRIVPFARETVRYHRPVPIQRRMREVAEGLEPAEVLEAVGVVALANTVCRLGLLVDLS
;
A
#
# COMPACT_ATOMS: atom_id res chain seq x y z
N MET A 1 -8.64 -14.14 -1.99
CA MET A 1 -8.39 -13.82 -3.43
C MET A 1 -7.69 -12.47 -3.65
N PHE A 2 -7.53 -11.63 -2.61
CA PHE A 2 -6.87 -10.32 -2.65
C PHE A 2 -5.32 -10.40 -2.70
N ALA A 3 -4.70 -11.26 -1.88
CA ALA A 3 -3.25 -11.45 -1.83
C ALA A 3 -2.62 -11.84 -3.18
N ASN A 4 -3.31 -12.65 -3.98
CA ASN A 4 -2.83 -13.07 -5.30
C ASN A 4 -2.75 -11.88 -6.28
N ARG A 5 -3.62 -10.87 -6.11
CA ARG A 5 -3.65 -9.65 -6.95
C ARG A 5 -2.61 -8.62 -6.50
N ALA A 6 -2.42 -8.44 -5.19
CA ALA A 6 -1.37 -7.58 -4.64
C ALA A 6 0.05 -8.11 -4.94
N ALA A 7 0.26 -9.43 -4.87
CA ALA A 7 1.53 -10.06 -5.21
C ALA A 7 1.90 -9.89 -6.70
N THR A 8 0.90 -9.79 -7.59
CA THR A 8 1.13 -9.59 -9.02
C THR A 8 1.50 -8.14 -9.34
N LEU A 9 0.95 -7.16 -8.58
CA LEU A 9 1.34 -5.74 -8.69
C LEU A 9 2.75 -5.47 -8.13
N LEU A 10 3.18 -6.23 -7.13
CA LEU A 10 4.47 -6.10 -6.45
C LEU A 10 5.50 -7.15 -6.89
N ALA A 11 5.30 -7.79 -8.03
CA ALA A 11 6.21 -8.82 -8.53
C ALA A 11 7.58 -8.23 -8.94
N LEU A 12 8.42 -7.96 -7.93
CA LEU A 12 9.84 -8.23 -8.03
C LEU A 12 9.97 -9.69 -8.45
N PRO A 13 10.54 -10.00 -9.63
CA PRO A 13 10.69 -11.37 -10.05
C PRO A 13 11.51 -12.10 -8.97
N PRO A 14 11.15 -13.33 -8.58
CA PRO A 14 11.94 -14.08 -7.62
C PRO A 14 13.35 -14.27 -8.19
N GLU A 15 14.37 -14.17 -7.33
CA GLU A 15 15.81 -14.20 -7.68
C GLU A 15 16.27 -15.32 -8.64
N PRO A 16 15.66 -16.52 -8.77
CA PRO A 16 16.15 -17.50 -9.75
C PRO A 16 16.00 -17.07 -11.22
N PHE A 17 15.24 -16.01 -11.53
CA PHE A 17 15.15 -15.49 -12.91
C PHE A 17 16.35 -14.62 -13.32
N GLU A 18 17.06 -13.99 -12.39
CA GLU A 18 18.22 -13.14 -12.72
C GLU A 18 19.38 -13.96 -13.28
N THR A 19 19.67 -15.12 -12.68
CA THR A 19 20.78 -16.00 -13.12
C THR A 19 20.54 -16.71 -14.46
N MET A 20 19.30 -16.73 -14.96
CA MET A 20 18.96 -17.35 -16.26
C MET A 20 19.33 -16.44 -17.43
N VAL A 21 19.29 -15.11 -17.23
CA VAL A 21 19.54 -14.11 -18.28
C VAL A 21 21.03 -14.02 -18.65
N ASP A 22 21.93 -14.41 -17.74
CA ASP A 22 23.38 -14.40 -17.96
C ASP A 22 23.90 -15.59 -18.77
N ARG A 23 23.05 -16.56 -19.12
CA ARG A 23 23.46 -17.72 -19.91
C ARG A 23 23.70 -17.33 -21.39
N PRO A 24 24.83 -17.72 -21.99
CA PRO A 24 25.18 -17.35 -23.37
C PRO A 24 24.14 -17.82 -24.40
N LEU A 25 23.49 -18.96 -24.14
CA LEU A 25 22.40 -19.49 -24.97
C LEU A 25 21.16 -18.58 -24.97
N VAL A 26 20.78 -18.02 -23.82
CA VAL A 26 19.64 -17.09 -23.70
C VAL A 26 19.97 -15.77 -24.40
N ARG A 27 21.22 -15.31 -24.29
CA ARG A 27 21.72 -14.11 -24.97
C ARG A 27 21.66 -14.23 -26.50
N LEU A 28 21.90 -15.43 -27.04
CA LEU A 28 21.76 -15.74 -28.48
C LEU A 28 20.29 -15.83 -28.93
N MET A 29 19.40 -16.38 -28.10
CA MET A 29 17.97 -16.51 -28.39
C MET A 29 17.16 -15.23 -28.14
N ARG A 30 17.75 -14.24 -27.46
CA ARG A 30 17.15 -12.95 -27.09
C ARG A 30 16.41 -12.22 -28.22
N PRO A 31 16.94 -12.08 -29.47
CA PRO A 31 16.22 -11.35 -30.52
C PRO A 31 14.97 -12.07 -31.03
N LEU A 32 14.94 -13.41 -31.00
CA LEU A 32 13.78 -14.21 -31.38
C LEU A 32 12.70 -14.18 -30.29
N MET A 33 13.11 -14.31 -29.02
CA MET A 33 12.23 -14.15 -27.87
C MET A 33 11.66 -12.73 -27.80
N ALA A 34 12.49 -11.69 -27.99
CA ALA A 34 12.05 -10.30 -27.99
C ALA A 34 11.05 -9.98 -29.11
N ARG A 35 11.13 -10.65 -30.27
CA ARG A 35 10.12 -10.54 -31.33
C ARG A 35 8.79 -11.19 -30.98
N ARG A 36 8.80 -12.32 -30.27
CA ARG A 36 7.58 -13.00 -29.78
C ARG A 36 6.98 -12.34 -28.53
N LEU A 37 7.82 -11.76 -27.69
CA LEU A 37 7.46 -11.03 -26.48
C LEU A 37 7.23 -9.54 -26.71
N ARG A 38 7.41 -9.04 -27.95
CA ARG A 38 7.04 -7.69 -28.33
C ARG A 38 5.53 -7.57 -28.15
N ALA A 39 5.15 -7.06 -26.98
CA ALA A 39 3.76 -6.78 -26.68
C ALA A 39 3.22 -5.86 -27.77
N ARG A 40 2.15 -6.29 -28.42
CA ARG A 40 1.36 -5.43 -29.30
C ARG A 40 0.99 -4.19 -28.47
N PRO A 41 1.15 -2.95 -28.99
CA PRO A 41 0.73 -1.76 -28.25
C PRO A 41 -0.73 -1.94 -27.86
N ARG A 42 -0.94 -2.15 -26.56
CA ARG A 42 -2.24 -2.43 -25.98
C ARG A 42 -2.93 -1.07 -25.86
N GLN A 43 -4.18 -0.99 -26.30
CA GLN A 43 -4.92 0.27 -26.22
C GLN A 43 -4.97 0.73 -24.76
N PRO A 44 -4.83 2.05 -24.50
CA PRO A 44 -4.97 2.59 -23.16
C PRO A 44 -6.29 2.12 -22.55
N GLU A 45 -6.23 1.51 -21.37
CA GLU A 45 -7.44 1.09 -20.66
C GLU A 45 -8.01 2.31 -19.93
N PRO A 46 -9.30 2.64 -20.11
CA PRO A 46 -9.88 3.81 -19.47
C PRO A 46 -9.89 3.63 -17.95
N LEU A 47 -9.76 4.73 -17.21
CA LEU A 47 -9.91 4.72 -15.75
C LEU A 47 -11.18 3.97 -15.31
N PRO A 48 -11.09 3.10 -14.29
CA PRO A 48 -12.25 2.45 -13.72
C PRO A 48 -13.25 3.50 -13.20
N ARG A 49 -14.55 3.28 -13.43
CA ARG A 49 -15.63 4.16 -12.96
C ARG A 49 -16.62 3.38 -12.09
N PRO A 50 -17.04 3.90 -10.93
CA PRO A 50 -16.56 5.15 -10.31
C PRO A 50 -15.12 5.01 -9.79
N ASN A 51 -14.34 6.10 -9.81
CA ASN A 51 -13.03 6.18 -9.16
C ASN A 51 -13.13 7.13 -7.96
N ASP A 52 -13.81 6.66 -6.93
CA ASP A 52 -14.01 7.34 -5.66
C ASP A 52 -13.42 6.53 -4.49
N GLY A 53 -13.28 7.19 -3.34
CA GLY A 53 -12.79 6.57 -2.11
C GLY A 53 -11.27 6.33 -2.04
N PRO A 54 -10.82 5.48 -1.08
CA PRO A 54 -9.41 5.26 -0.76
C PRO A 54 -8.55 5.01 -2.00
N GLY A 55 -7.45 5.74 -2.16
CA GLY A 55 -6.52 5.56 -3.27
C GLY A 55 -6.96 6.10 -4.62
N ALA A 56 -8.10 6.81 -4.73
CA ALA A 56 -8.59 7.29 -6.03
C ALA A 56 -7.60 8.18 -6.78
N ALA A 57 -6.87 9.06 -6.07
CA ALA A 57 -5.81 9.87 -6.66
C ALA A 57 -4.67 9.00 -7.22
N ALA A 58 -4.24 7.99 -6.46
CA ALA A 58 -3.23 7.03 -6.93
C ALA A 58 -3.71 6.21 -8.13
N VAL A 59 -4.98 5.80 -8.16
CA VAL A 59 -5.59 5.13 -9.33
C VAL A 59 -5.62 6.08 -10.54
N ALA A 60 -5.91 7.37 -10.33
CA ALA A 60 -5.91 8.37 -11.40
C ALA A 60 -4.53 8.55 -12.04
N THR A 61 -3.43 8.39 -11.28
CA THR A 61 -2.06 8.42 -11.83
C THR A 61 -1.77 7.33 -12.85
N LEU A 62 -2.54 6.25 -12.78
CA LEU A 62 -2.39 5.08 -13.64
C LEU A 62 -3.36 5.13 -14.82
N ASP A 63 -3.98 6.29 -15.13
CA ASP A 63 -4.85 6.43 -16.30
C ASP A 63 -4.15 5.94 -17.58
N GLY A 64 -4.90 5.22 -18.40
CA GLY A 64 -4.40 4.55 -19.60
C GLY A 64 -3.60 3.26 -19.35
N SER A 65 -3.37 2.87 -18.08
CA SER A 65 -2.69 1.61 -17.72
C SER A 65 -3.67 0.56 -17.20
N PRO A 66 -3.49 -0.74 -17.56
CA PRO A 66 -4.27 -1.83 -16.94
C PRO A 66 -4.06 -1.92 -15.42
N ALA A 67 -3.00 -1.31 -14.89
CA ALA A 67 -2.74 -1.27 -13.45
C ALA A 67 -3.79 -0.44 -12.70
N ALA A 68 -4.44 0.54 -13.32
CA ALA A 68 -5.49 1.36 -12.67
C ALA A 68 -6.66 0.49 -12.21
N GLY A 69 -7.20 -0.34 -13.11
CA GLY A 69 -8.30 -1.26 -12.81
C GLY A 69 -7.94 -2.30 -11.74
N VAL A 70 -6.73 -2.86 -11.83
CA VAL A 70 -6.24 -3.85 -10.85
C VAL A 70 -6.08 -3.21 -9.47
N LEU A 71 -5.50 -2.01 -9.39
CA LEU A 71 -5.31 -1.29 -8.13
C LEU A 71 -6.64 -0.89 -7.49
N ARG A 72 -7.59 -0.34 -8.27
CA ARG A 72 -8.93 0.01 -7.80
C ARG A 72 -9.66 -1.20 -7.23
N ALA A 73 -9.71 -2.30 -7.98
CA ALA A 73 -10.34 -3.53 -7.52
C ALA A 73 -9.69 -4.12 -6.27
N ALA A 74 -8.37 -3.96 -6.12
CA ALA A 74 -7.64 -4.40 -4.93
C ALA A 74 -8.01 -3.53 -3.71
N LEU A 75 -8.05 -2.20 -3.88
CA LEU A 75 -8.47 -1.26 -2.83
C LEU A 75 -9.92 -1.52 -2.40
N ASP A 76 -10.83 -1.70 -3.35
CA ASP A 76 -12.25 -1.96 -3.04
C ASP A 76 -12.44 -3.26 -2.28
N ALA A 77 -11.76 -4.33 -2.72
CA ALA A 77 -11.78 -5.61 -2.02
C ALA A 77 -11.19 -5.50 -0.60
N ALA A 78 -10.10 -4.75 -0.43
CA ALA A 78 -9.49 -4.54 0.89
C ALA A 78 -10.40 -3.75 1.83
N TRP A 79 -11.10 -2.71 1.35
CA TRP A 79 -12.00 -1.94 2.20
C TRP A 79 -13.37 -2.60 2.42
N ALA A 80 -13.81 -3.48 1.53
CA ALA A 80 -15.04 -4.28 1.69
C ALA A 80 -14.86 -5.49 2.62
N SER A 81 -13.63 -5.98 2.80
CA SER A 81 -13.38 -7.13 3.67
C SER A 81 -13.50 -6.77 5.15
N GLU A 82 -14.08 -7.67 5.94
CA GLU A 82 -14.29 -7.52 7.39
C GLU A 82 -13.26 -8.28 8.24
N VAL A 83 -12.25 -8.89 7.63
CA VAL A 83 -11.24 -9.71 8.34
C VAL A 83 -10.44 -8.87 9.34
N LEU A 84 -9.97 -7.71 8.91
CA LEU A 84 -9.42 -6.65 9.75
C LEU A 84 -10.43 -5.49 9.82
N PRO A 85 -10.54 -4.83 10.98
CA PRO A 85 -11.33 -3.61 11.10
C PRO A 85 -10.85 -2.54 10.11
N ARG A 86 -11.80 -1.79 9.54
CA ARG A 86 -11.47 -0.63 8.66
C ARG A 86 -10.56 0.36 9.37
N ARG A 87 -10.72 0.52 10.69
CA ARG A 87 -9.84 1.31 11.57
C ARG A 87 -8.38 0.91 11.44
N THR A 88 -8.07 -0.37 11.61
CA THR A 88 -6.71 -0.92 11.52
C THR A 88 -6.10 -0.68 10.14
N LYS A 89 -6.88 -0.84 9.07
CA LYS A 89 -6.42 -0.60 7.69
C LYS A 89 -6.08 0.87 7.46
N THR A 90 -6.92 1.76 8.00
CA THR A 90 -6.74 3.21 7.92
C THR A 90 -5.51 3.65 8.72
N LEU A 91 -5.29 3.11 9.92
CA LEU A 91 -4.09 3.37 10.71
C LEU A 91 -2.81 2.91 10.00
N ALA A 92 -2.81 1.70 9.42
CA ALA A 92 -1.64 1.19 8.69
C ALA A 92 -1.28 2.10 7.50
N LEU A 93 -2.28 2.56 6.75
CA LEU A 93 -2.09 3.54 5.68
C LEU A 93 -1.54 4.86 6.21
N ALA A 94 -2.10 5.36 7.33
CA ALA A 94 -1.71 6.62 7.92
C ALA A 94 -0.24 6.63 8.38
N VAL A 95 0.18 5.53 9.00
CA VAL A 95 1.56 5.32 9.44
C VAL A 95 2.52 5.30 8.26
N VAL A 96 2.18 4.60 7.18
CA VAL A 96 3.01 4.53 5.96
C VAL A 96 3.15 5.90 5.31
N ALA A 97 2.04 6.63 5.16
CA ALA A 97 2.05 7.98 4.60
C ALA A 97 2.91 8.94 5.42
N ARG A 98 2.77 8.92 6.75
CA ARG A 98 3.61 9.74 7.65
C ARG A 98 5.08 9.34 7.56
N ALA A 99 5.40 8.05 7.55
CA ALA A 99 6.77 7.60 7.47
C ALA A 99 7.45 8.00 6.14
N LEU A 100 6.70 8.01 5.03
CA LEU A 100 7.14 8.55 3.73
C LEU A 100 7.23 10.08 3.74
N GLY A 101 6.34 10.77 4.45
CA GLY A 101 6.38 12.23 4.67
C GLY A 101 7.59 12.67 5.50
N CYS A 102 7.86 12.03 6.63
CA CYS A 102 9.05 12.27 7.46
C CYS A 102 10.36 11.89 6.77
N ALA A 103 10.33 11.01 5.75
CA ALA A 103 11.50 10.78 4.91
C ALA A 103 11.80 11.96 3.97
N ARG A 104 10.79 12.79 3.66
CA ARG A 104 10.91 13.97 2.79
C ARG A 104 11.07 15.27 3.55
N SER A 105 10.42 15.40 4.71
CA SER A 105 10.41 16.63 5.51
C SER A 105 11.10 16.41 6.85
N GLU A 106 12.16 17.16 7.12
CA GLU A 106 12.62 17.45 8.49
C GLU A 106 11.66 18.44 9.21
N GLY A 107 10.44 18.73 8.71
CA GLY A 107 9.63 19.86 9.21
C GLY A 107 8.12 19.71 9.48
N GLU A 108 7.37 18.72 8.99
CA GLU A 108 5.90 18.91 8.91
C GLU A 108 5.05 17.69 9.29
N SER A 109 4.54 17.67 10.54
CA SER A 109 3.68 16.59 11.08
C SER A 109 2.18 16.75 10.76
N VAL A 110 1.70 17.97 10.47
CA VAL A 110 0.27 18.24 10.16
C VAL A 110 -0.10 17.81 8.74
N LEU A 111 0.81 17.99 7.78
CA LEU A 111 0.59 17.58 6.39
C LEU A 111 0.52 16.06 6.21
N ALA A 112 0.97 15.25 7.18
CA ALA A 112 0.87 13.81 7.08
C ALA A 112 -0.58 13.33 7.13
N LEU A 113 -1.43 13.88 8.01
CA LEU A 113 -2.85 13.54 8.07
C LEU A 113 -3.61 14.02 6.82
N GLU A 114 -3.34 15.24 6.36
CA GLU A 114 -3.92 15.76 5.11
C GLU A 114 -3.46 14.95 3.90
N ARG A 115 -2.20 14.50 3.85
CA ARG A 115 -1.69 13.60 2.80
C ARG A 115 -2.31 12.21 2.89
N VAL A 116 -2.66 11.74 4.09
CA VAL A 116 -3.45 10.50 4.28
C VAL A 116 -4.85 10.70 3.75
N ALA A 117 -5.52 11.80 4.07
CA ALA A 117 -6.82 12.15 3.51
C ALA A 117 -6.75 12.32 1.97
N ARG A 118 -5.68 12.91 1.44
CA ARG A 118 -5.45 13.09 -0.01
C ARG A 118 -5.11 11.77 -0.71
N ALA A 119 -4.27 10.93 -0.11
CA ALA A 119 -3.98 9.57 -0.57
C ALA A 119 -5.21 8.65 -0.48
N LEU A 120 -6.11 8.92 0.46
CA LEU A 120 -7.45 8.32 0.54
C LEU A 120 -8.44 8.89 -0.49
N GLY A 121 -8.00 9.76 -1.42
CA GLY A 121 -8.81 10.17 -2.58
C GLY A 121 -9.96 11.12 -2.26
N CYS A 122 -9.80 11.95 -1.23
CA CYS A 122 -10.86 12.83 -0.76
C CYS A 122 -10.99 14.13 -1.57
N ALA A 123 -11.79 14.12 -2.64
CA ALA A 123 -12.51 15.32 -3.10
C ALA A 123 -13.95 15.40 -2.52
N ARG A 124 -14.30 14.49 -1.60
CA ARG A 124 -15.52 14.55 -0.76
C ARG A 124 -15.36 13.87 0.62
N SER A 125 -14.29 13.11 0.86
CA SER A 125 -14.15 12.16 1.99
C SER A 125 -13.16 12.57 3.10
N GLU A 126 -12.75 13.84 3.15
CA GLU A 126 -11.96 14.36 4.29
C GLU A 126 -12.84 14.39 5.54
N GLY A 127 -14.10 14.81 5.37
CA GLY A 127 -15.14 14.68 6.38
C GLY A 127 -15.42 13.23 6.77
N GLU A 128 -15.54 12.30 5.81
CA GLU A 128 -15.89 10.90 6.12
C GLU A 128 -14.79 10.10 6.81
N SER A 129 -13.51 10.40 6.56
CA SER A 129 -12.40 9.66 7.16
C SER A 129 -12.08 10.11 8.58
N VAL A 130 -12.16 11.43 8.83
CA VAL A 130 -12.12 11.99 10.19
C VAL A 130 -13.36 11.54 10.95
N LEU A 131 -14.56 11.64 10.36
CA LEU A 131 -15.79 11.10 10.96
C LEU A 131 -15.72 9.59 11.19
N ALA A 132 -15.05 8.81 10.34
CA ALA A 132 -14.90 7.36 10.53
C ALA A 132 -13.99 7.05 11.71
N LEU A 133 -12.84 7.73 11.83
CA LEU A 133 -11.96 7.58 12.99
C LEU A 133 -12.61 8.12 14.27
N GLU A 134 -13.35 9.22 14.20
CA GLU A 134 -14.15 9.76 15.31
C GLU A 134 -15.29 8.81 15.73
N ARG A 135 -15.98 8.18 14.76
CA ARG A 135 -16.97 7.12 15.01
C ARG A 135 -16.35 5.89 15.66
N ASP A 136 -15.11 5.58 15.30
CA ASP A 136 -14.30 4.53 15.92
C ASP A 136 -13.61 4.99 17.23
N GLY A 137 -13.96 6.20 17.70
CA GLY A 137 -13.61 6.80 18.97
C GLY A 137 -12.33 7.63 18.97
N PHE A 138 -11.53 7.62 17.92
CA PHE A 138 -10.27 8.38 17.86
C PHE A 138 -10.52 9.86 17.55
N GLY A 139 -10.13 10.74 18.47
CA GLY A 139 -9.99 12.15 18.18
C GLY A 139 -8.69 12.41 17.42
N ALA A 140 -8.61 13.56 16.75
CA ALA A 140 -7.40 13.97 16.01
C ALA A 140 -6.12 13.88 16.85
N ARG A 141 -6.19 14.19 18.14
CA ARG A 141 -5.06 14.10 19.09
C ARG A 141 -4.58 12.66 19.31
N ASP A 142 -5.51 11.71 19.41
CA ASP A 142 -5.14 10.29 19.59
C ASP A 142 -4.44 9.76 18.34
N VAL A 143 -4.95 10.14 17.16
CA VAL A 143 -4.32 9.76 15.89
C VAL A 143 -2.92 10.37 15.79
N GLU A 144 -2.76 11.65 16.14
CA GLU A 144 -1.46 12.31 16.17
C GLU A 144 -0.47 11.62 17.13
N GLU A 145 -0.91 11.28 18.34
CA GLU A 145 -0.11 10.53 19.32
C GLU A 145 0.33 9.18 18.77
N ILE A 146 -0.61 8.38 18.26
CA ILE A 146 -0.34 7.06 17.67
C ILE A 146 0.64 7.19 16.51
N LEU A 147 0.45 8.17 15.63
CA LEU A 147 1.34 8.40 14.51
C LEU A 147 2.73 8.86 14.96
N ALA A 148 2.83 9.58 16.08
CA ALA A 148 4.08 10.02 16.67
C ALA A 148 4.89 8.90 17.30
N THR A 149 4.25 8.08 18.13
CA THR A 149 4.91 7.10 19.00
C THR A 149 4.77 5.66 18.50
N LEU A 150 3.83 5.39 17.58
CA LEU A 150 3.33 4.07 17.20
C LEU A 150 2.67 3.28 18.34
N GLY A 151 2.36 3.94 19.45
CA GLY A 151 1.77 3.32 20.63
C GLY A 151 0.64 4.19 21.19
N SER A 152 -0.35 3.54 21.78
CA SER A 152 -1.38 4.18 22.60
C SER A 152 -2.11 3.11 23.38
N THR A 153 -2.63 3.45 24.57
CA THR A 153 -3.53 2.58 25.33
C THR A 153 -4.85 2.31 24.62
N ARG A 154 -5.14 3.10 23.58
CA ARG A 154 -6.34 2.99 22.74
C ARG A 154 -6.19 1.99 21.58
N LEU A 155 -4.97 1.53 21.30
CA LEU A 155 -4.74 0.51 20.28
C LEU A 155 -5.13 -0.86 20.83
N ASP A 156 -5.81 -1.65 20.00
CA ASP A 156 -6.05 -3.05 20.33
C ASP A 156 -4.78 -3.90 20.13
N ALA A 157 -4.86 -5.18 20.48
CA ALA A 157 -3.74 -6.11 20.36
C ALA A 157 -3.25 -6.31 18.92
N ARG A 158 -4.15 -6.21 17.92
CA ARG A 158 -3.80 -6.34 16.49
C ARG A 158 -3.09 -5.09 16.01
N GLU A 159 -3.65 -3.93 16.32
CA GLU A 159 -3.14 -2.62 15.95
C GLU A 159 -1.75 -2.38 16.55
N THR A 160 -1.55 -2.76 17.82
CA THR A 160 -0.24 -2.68 18.50
C THR A 160 0.85 -3.48 17.78
N ARG A 161 0.48 -4.53 17.02
CA ARG A 161 1.41 -5.32 16.21
C ARG A 161 1.55 -4.77 14.79
N ILE A 162 0.44 -4.44 14.14
CA ILE A 162 0.37 -4.06 12.72
C ILE A 162 0.91 -2.63 12.49
N VAL A 163 0.63 -1.68 13.39
CA VAL A 163 1.03 -0.28 13.23
C VAL A 163 2.55 -0.10 13.19
N PRO A 164 3.34 -0.62 14.14
CA PRO A 164 4.80 -0.55 14.07
C PRO A 164 5.35 -1.24 12.82
N PHE A 165 4.83 -2.43 12.52
CA PHE A 165 5.19 -3.19 11.33
C PHE A 165 4.99 -2.40 10.04
N ALA A 166 3.84 -1.71 9.90
CA ALA A 166 3.54 -0.87 8.75
C ALA A 166 4.60 0.23 8.56
N ARG A 167 5.06 0.89 9.64
CA ARG A 167 6.13 1.90 9.57
C ARG A 167 7.43 1.29 9.07
N GLU A 168 7.81 0.15 9.64
CA GLU A 168 9.05 -0.53 9.26
C GLU A 168 9.05 -0.83 7.74
N THR A 169 7.87 -1.08 7.13
CA THR A 169 7.70 -1.32 5.67
C THR A 169 8.06 -0.23 4.71
N VAL A 170 8.27 0.98 5.21
CA VAL A 170 8.63 2.09 4.36
C VAL A 170 10.10 2.11 3.96
N ARG A 171 11.01 1.66 4.85
CA ARG A 171 12.48 1.90 4.71
C ARG A 171 13.33 0.62 4.61
N TYR A 172 12.76 -0.50 4.18
CA TYR A 172 13.55 -1.73 4.07
C TYR A 172 14.53 -1.68 2.91
N HIS A 173 15.80 -1.96 3.23
CA HIS A 173 16.86 -2.18 2.26
C HIS A 173 17.15 -3.68 2.06
N ARG A 174 16.64 -4.56 2.93
CA ARG A 174 16.84 -6.02 2.85
C ARG A 174 15.55 -6.79 3.18
N PRO A 175 15.25 -7.89 2.47
CA PRO A 175 14.00 -8.66 2.63
C PRO A 175 13.98 -9.58 3.87
N VAL A 176 15.13 -10.06 4.35
CA VAL A 176 15.19 -11.03 5.46
C VAL A 176 14.67 -10.46 6.80
N PRO A 177 15.06 -9.23 7.23
CA PRO A 177 14.55 -8.64 8.47
C PRO A 177 13.03 -8.46 8.48
N ILE A 178 12.44 -8.04 7.35
CA ILE A 178 10.99 -7.83 7.27
C ILE A 178 10.21 -9.14 7.30
N GLN A 179 10.69 -10.19 6.63
CA GLN A 179 10.06 -11.51 6.69
C GLN A 179 10.09 -12.08 8.12
N ARG A 180 11.19 -11.86 8.85
CA ARG A 180 11.27 -12.23 10.27
C ARG A 180 10.26 -11.45 11.09
N ARG A 181 10.21 -10.12 10.92
CA ARG A 181 9.23 -9.28 11.63
C ARG A 181 7.79 -9.72 11.34
N MET A 182 7.48 -10.08 10.09
CA MET A 182 6.14 -10.56 9.74
C MET A 182 5.79 -11.86 10.49
N ARG A 183 6.75 -12.77 10.68
CA ARG A 183 6.52 -13.97 11.50
C ARG A 183 6.18 -13.61 12.96
N GLU A 184 6.89 -12.66 13.55
CA GLU A 184 6.63 -12.17 14.91
C GLU A 184 5.26 -11.47 15.03
N VAL A 185 4.84 -10.73 14.01
CA VAL A 185 3.50 -10.13 13.94
C VAL A 185 2.43 -11.21 13.82
N ALA A 186 2.68 -12.26 13.03
CA ALA A 186 1.74 -13.34 12.78
C ALA A 186 1.44 -14.22 14.00
N GLU A 187 2.34 -14.29 15.00
CA GLU A 187 2.12 -15.06 16.23
C GLU A 187 0.87 -14.64 17.04
N GLY A 188 0.37 -13.43 16.81
CA GLY A 188 -0.82 -12.91 17.50
C GLY A 188 -2.02 -12.65 16.58
N LEU A 189 -2.04 -13.23 15.37
CA LEU A 189 -3.07 -13.00 14.35
C LEU A 189 -3.53 -14.33 13.74
N GLU A 190 -4.80 -14.38 13.37
CA GLU A 190 -5.33 -15.49 12.57
C GLU A 190 -4.74 -15.50 11.16
N PRO A 191 -4.64 -16.66 10.48
CA PRO A 191 -4.04 -16.73 9.14
C PRO A 191 -4.69 -15.78 8.11
N ALA A 192 -6.00 -15.55 8.22
CA ALA A 192 -6.71 -14.59 7.38
C ALA A 192 -6.30 -13.14 7.67
N GLU A 193 -6.15 -12.79 8.95
CA GLU A 193 -5.71 -11.47 9.42
C GLU A 193 -4.27 -11.20 8.99
N VAL A 194 -3.39 -12.20 9.04
CA VAL A 194 -2.01 -12.12 8.54
C VAL A 194 -1.99 -11.76 7.04
N LEU A 195 -2.76 -12.48 6.23
CA LEU A 195 -2.83 -12.23 4.79
C LEU A 195 -3.37 -10.85 4.48
N GLU A 196 -4.39 -10.41 5.22
CA GLU A 196 -4.95 -9.09 5.01
C GLU A 196 -4.01 -7.97 5.48
N ALA A 197 -3.34 -8.13 6.62
CA ALA A 197 -2.36 -7.17 7.12
C ALA A 197 -1.24 -6.94 6.10
N VAL A 198 -0.69 -8.03 5.54
CA VAL A 198 0.34 -7.95 4.48
C VAL A 198 -0.20 -7.20 3.27
N GLY A 199 -1.39 -7.56 2.78
CA GLY A 199 -1.95 -6.95 1.58
C GLY A 199 -2.33 -5.47 1.78
N VAL A 200 -2.85 -5.09 2.94
CA VAL A 200 -3.18 -3.71 3.29
C VAL A 200 -1.93 -2.85 3.40
N VAL A 201 -0.89 -3.34 4.08
CA VAL A 201 0.40 -2.63 4.19
C VAL A 201 1.06 -2.48 2.82
N ALA A 202 0.99 -3.51 1.98
CA ALA A 202 1.44 -3.47 0.59
C ALA A 202 0.69 -2.40 -0.21
N LEU A 203 -0.66 -2.38 -0.17
CA LEU A 203 -1.46 -1.36 -0.83
C LEU A 203 -1.13 0.05 -0.33
N ALA A 204 -0.98 0.21 0.98
CA ALA A 204 -0.62 1.50 1.58
C ALA A 204 0.70 2.02 1.02
N ASN A 205 1.71 1.15 0.96
CA ASN A 205 3.00 1.46 0.38
C ASN A 205 2.91 1.84 -1.10
N THR A 206 2.07 1.17 -1.88
CA THR A 206 1.84 1.47 -3.30
C THR A 206 1.15 2.81 -3.47
N VAL A 207 -0.01 3.01 -2.82
CA VAL A 207 -0.82 4.23 -2.93
C VAL A 207 -0.01 5.45 -2.49
N CYS A 208 0.66 5.38 -1.34
CA CYS A 208 1.43 6.51 -0.85
C CYS A 208 2.61 6.84 -1.76
N ARG A 209 3.35 5.85 -2.30
CA ARG A 209 4.46 6.11 -3.23
C ARG A 209 3.98 6.67 -4.57
N LEU A 210 2.86 6.18 -5.12
CA LEU A 210 2.25 6.75 -6.31
C LEU A 210 1.83 8.20 -6.07
N GLY A 211 1.22 8.49 -4.92
CA GLY A 211 0.90 9.87 -4.52
C GLY A 211 2.12 10.80 -4.54
N LEU A 212 3.29 10.31 -4.14
CA LEU A 212 4.52 11.11 -4.19
C LEU A 212 4.96 11.45 -5.61
N LEU A 213 4.68 10.56 -6.58
CA LEU A 213 5.00 10.81 -7.97
C LEU A 213 4.11 11.90 -8.58
N VAL A 214 2.87 12.04 -8.10
CA VAL A 214 1.97 13.14 -8.49
C VAL A 214 2.44 14.47 -7.94
N ASP A 215 2.88 14.49 -6.68
CA ASP A 215 3.36 15.72 -6.05
C ASP A 215 4.63 16.29 -6.74
N LEU A 216 5.31 15.48 -7.56
CA LEU A 216 6.52 15.86 -8.31
C LEU A 216 6.24 16.33 -9.75
N SER A 217 5.03 16.14 -10.27
CA SER A 217 4.61 16.48 -11.65
C SER A 217 3.83 17.78 -11.70
#